data_AF-A0A067R2G4-F1
#
_entry.id   AF-A0A067R2G4-F1
#
_cell.length_a   1.000
_cell.length_b   1.000
_cell.length_c   1.000
_cell.angle_alpha   90.00
_cell.angle_beta   90.00
_cell.angle_gamma   90.00
#
_symmetry.space_group_name_H-M   'P 1'
#
loop_
_entity.id
_entity.type
_entity.pdbx_description
1 polymer ?
#
loop_
_entity_poly.entity_id
_entity_poly.type
_entity_poly.pdbx_seq_one_letter_code
_entity_poly.pdbx_strand_id
1 'polypeptide(L)' 'MKVTMRVLISAILILSAAQIRGEAVNLTLYYESLCPDSIRFIRFQLYPTWLLLTDDNLSVDFVPYGKATVSN' A
#
# COMPACT_ATOMS: atom_id res chain seq x y z
N MET A 1 39.82 23.64 4.23
CA MET A 1 39.18 22.87 5.31
C MET A 1 37.74 23.28 5.61
N LYS A 2 37.39 24.57 5.80
CA LYS A 2 35.99 24.97 6.10
C LYS A 2 35.00 24.73 4.95
N VAL A 3 35.42 24.98 3.70
CA VAL A 3 34.58 24.78 2.50
C VAL A 3 34.34 23.29 2.23
N THR A 4 35.40 22.48 2.30
CA THR A 4 35.32 21.02 2.16
C THR A 4 34.42 20.39 3.23
N MET A 5 34.50 20.87 4.47
CA MET A 5 33.63 20.42 5.57
C MET A 5 32.15 20.75 5.33
N ARG A 6 31.85 21.95 4.79
CA ARG A 6 30.47 22.34 4.44
C ARG A 6 29.90 21.48 3.32
N VAL A 7 30.70 21.17 2.30
CA VAL A 7 30.28 20.29 1.20
C VAL A 7 29.98 18.87 1.70
N LEU A 8 30.84 18.33 2.57
CA LEU A 8 30.61 17.02 3.19
C LEU A 8 29.34 16.97 4.04
N ILE A 9 29.09 17.98 4.87
CA ILE A 9 27.87 18.07 5.68
C ILE A 9 26.63 18.18 4.79
N SER A 10 26.71 18.96 3.71
CA SER A 10 25.61 19.10 2.73
C SER A 10 25.29 17.76 2.05
N ALA A 11 26.33 17.03 1.62
CA ALA A 11 26.18 15.74 0.96
C ALA A 11 25.59 14.67 1.90
N ILE A 12 26.00 14.64 3.17
CA ILE A 12 25.45 13.73 4.18
C ILE A 12 23.97 14.03 4.45
N LEU A 13 23.59 15.31 4.56
CA LEU A 13 22.19 15.71 4.73
C LEU A 13 21.33 15.28 3.53
N ILE A 14 21.82 15.46 2.30
CA ILE A 14 21.12 15.06 1.08
C ILE A 14 20.95 13.52 1.03
N LEU A 15 21.98 12.75 1.35
CA LEU A 15 21.87 11.28 1.39
C LEU A 15 20.89 10.78 2.46
N SER A 16 20.84 11.43 3.63
CA SER A 16 19.91 11.03 4.70
C SER A 16 18.43 11.25 4.35
N ALA A 17 18.13 12.20 3.47
CA ALA A 17 16.77 12.49 3.01
C ALA A 17 16.29 11.52 1.91
N ALA A 18 17.20 10.82 1.23
CA ALA A 18 16.85 9.81 0.24
C ALA A 18 16.40 8.51 0.95
N GLN A 19 15.13 8.46 1.35
CA GLN A 19 14.51 7.23 1.87
C GLN A 19 14.36 6.22 0.72
N ILE A 20 15.02 5.06 0.83
CA ILE A 20 14.70 3.89 -0.02
C ILE A 20 13.40 3.30 0.54
N ARG A 21 12.26 3.70 -0.03
CA ARG A 21 10.96 3.06 0.28
C ARG A 21 10.82 1.80 -0.58
N GLY A 22 10.26 0.74 0.01
CA GLY A 22 9.86 -0.44 -0.75
C GLY A 22 8.68 -0.13 -1.66
N GLU A 23 8.47 -0.94 -2.70
CA GLU A 23 7.28 -0.84 -3.53
C GLU A 23 6.03 -1.27 -2.75
N ALA A 24 4.92 -0.57 -2.98
CA ALA A 24 3.62 -0.93 -2.42
C ALA A 24 3.22 -2.35 -2.83
N VAL A 25 2.64 -3.11 -1.90
CA VAL A 25 1.99 -4.37 -2.26
C VAL A 25 0.67 -4.05 -2.96
N ASN A 26 0.46 -4.60 -4.16
CA ASN A 26 -0.81 -4.48 -4.88
C ASN A 26 -1.71 -5.70 -4.57
N LEU A 27 -2.91 -5.45 -4.06
CA LEU A 27 -3.92 -6.44 -3.74
C LEU A 27 -5.19 -6.20 -4.55
N THR A 28 -5.58 -7.14 -5.42
CA THR A 28 -6.89 -7.11 -6.10
C THR A 28 -7.87 -8.03 -5.40
N LEU A 29 -8.99 -7.49 -4.91
CA LEU A 29 -10.03 -8.23 -4.23
C LEU A 29 -11.26 -8.44 -5.13
N TYR A 30 -11.48 -9.68 -5.55
CA TYR A 30 -12.73 -10.11 -6.19
C TYR A 30 -13.72 -10.53 -5.11
N TYR A 31 -14.87 -9.85 -5.04
CA TYR A 31 -15.84 -10.07 -3.97
C TYR A 31 -17.29 -9.93 -4.44
N GLU A 32 -18.24 -10.36 -3.60
CA GLU A 32 -19.67 -10.18 -3.80
C GLU A 32 -20.25 -9.40 -2.62
N SER A 33 -20.99 -8.33 -2.88
CA SER A 33 -21.48 -7.41 -1.85
C SER A 33 -22.35 -8.07 -0.77
N LEU A 34 -23.04 -9.16 -1.11
CA LEU A 34 -23.92 -9.91 -0.20
C LEU A 34 -23.31 -11.23 0.30
N CYS A 35 -22.10 -11.59 -0.12
CA CYS A 35 -21.45 -12.80 0.38
C CYS A 35 -20.95 -12.58 1.82
N PRO A 36 -21.38 -13.39 2.82
CA PRO A 36 -20.96 -13.22 4.21
C PRO A 36 -19.45 -13.31 4.41
N ASP A 37 -18.75 -14.14 3.63
CA ASP A 37 -17.29 -14.28 3.72
C ASP A 37 -16.55 -13.08 3.15
N SER A 38 -17.04 -12.52 2.04
CA SER A 38 -16.52 -11.26 1.48
C SER A 38 -16.64 -10.12 2.50
N ILE A 39 -17.81 -9.97 3.11
CA ILE A 39 -18.04 -8.95 4.14
C ILE A 39 -17.12 -9.17 5.35
N ARG A 40 -16.99 -10.42 5.83
CA ARG A 40 -16.13 -10.75 6.97
C ARG A 40 -14.66 -10.47 6.68
N PHE A 41 -14.16 -10.84 5.49
CA PHE A 41 -12.79 -10.55 5.08
C PHE A 41 -12.53 -9.04 5.05
N ILE A 42 -13.39 -8.28 4.37
CA ILE A 42 -13.24 -6.82 4.26
C ILE A 42 -13.24 -6.17 5.64
N ARG A 43 -14.20 -6.52 6.50
CA ARG A 43 -14.37 -5.90 7.81
C ARG A 43 -13.29 -6.27 8.81
N PHE A 44 -12.96 -7.55 8.93
CA PHE A 44 -12.17 -8.05 10.06
C PHE A 44 -10.71 -8.33 9.71
N GLN A 45 -10.34 -8.35 8.42
CA GLN A 45 -8.97 -8.61 7.99
C GLN A 45 -8.43 -7.44 7.16
N LEU A 46 -9.06 -7.13 6.03
CA LEU A 46 -8.53 -6.13 5.10
C LEU A 46 -8.53 -4.72 5.69
N TYR A 47 -9.66 -4.25 6.23
CA TYR A 47 -9.77 -2.91 6.78
C TYR A 47 -8.76 -2.62 7.92
N PRO A 48 -8.64 -3.46 8.97
CA PRO A 48 -7.62 -3.23 9.99
C PRO A 48 -6.20 -3.33 9.45
N THR A 49 -5.91 -4.24 8.52
CA THR A 49 -4.59 -4.30 7.86
C THR A 49 -4.29 -3.04 7.06
N TRP A 50 -5.26 -2.52 6.32
CA TRP A 50 -5.10 -1.28 5.55
C TRP A 50 -4.81 -0.08 6.45
N LEU A 51 -5.48 0.02 7.60
CA LEU A 51 -5.20 1.07 8.60
C LEU A 51 -3.80 0.97 9.21
N LEU A 52 -3.22 -0.23 9.29
CA LEU A 52 -1.86 -0.44 9.82
C LEU A 52 -0.76 -0.20 8.78
N LEU A 53 -1.08 -0.36 7.49
CA LEU A 53 -0.14 -0.27 6.36
C LEU A 53 -0.27 1.05 5.58
N THR A 54 -0.89 2.08 6.17
CA THR A 54 -1.08 3.39 5.52
C THR A 54 0.23 4.02 5.03
N ASP A 55 0.12 4.92 4.05
CA ASP A 55 1.20 5.68 3.41
C ASP A 55 2.21 4.80 2.64
N ASP A 56 1.81 4.39 1.43
CA ASP A 56 2.64 3.80 0.37
C ASP A 56 2.91 2.29 0.42
N ASN A 57 2.40 1.53 1.41
CA ASN A 57 2.77 0.11 1.55
C ASN A 57 1.73 -0.89 1.00
N LEU A 58 0.46 -0.49 0.85
CA LEU A 58 -0.61 -1.36 0.35
C LEU A 58 -1.56 -0.58 -0.57
N SER A 59 -1.66 -1.00 -1.83
CA SER A 59 -2.67 -0.56 -2.79
C SER A 59 -3.73 -1.65 -2.94
N VAL A 60 -5.01 -1.27 -2.91
CA VAL A 60 -6.13 -2.23 -2.97
C VAL A 60 -7.09 -1.88 -4.09
N ASP A 61 -7.28 -2.82 -5.01
CA ASP A 61 -8.27 -2.73 -6.09
C ASP A 61 -9.48 -3.61 -5.78
N PHE A 62 -10.67 -3.02 -5.75
CA PHE A 62 -11.93 -3.75 -5.50
C PHE A 62 -12.63 -4.11 -6.80
N VAL A 63 -12.91 -5.39 -7.00
CA VAL A 63 -13.64 -5.92 -8.16
C VAL A 63 -14.95 -6.60 -7.70
N PRO A 64 -16.10 -5.92 -7.78
CA PRO A 64 -17.39 -6.49 -7.41
C PRO A 64 -17.92 -7.39 -8.52
N TYR A 65 -17.68 -8.70 -8.42
CA TYR A 65 -18.18 -9.70 -9.37
C TYR A 65 -18.37 -11.05 -8.67
N GLY A 66 -17.27 -11.56 -8.07
CA GLY A 66 -17.23 -12.85 -7.38
C GLY A 66 -17.80 -14.00 -8.20
N LYS A 67 -18.84 -14.68 -7.70
CA LYS A 67 -19.48 -15.82 -8.38
C LYS A 67 -20.63 -15.46 -9.32
N ALA A 68 -20.78 -14.19 -9.67
CA ALA A 68 -21.71 -13.80 -10.71
C ALA A 68 -21.39 -14.53 -12.03
N THR A 69 -22.43 -14.82 -12.82
CA THR A 69 -22.29 -15.38 -14.18
C THR A 69 -23.06 -14.49 -15.14
N VAL A 70 -22.51 -14.31 -16.34
CA VAL A 70 -23.15 -13.61 -17.45
C VAL A 70 -23.26 -14.58 -18.62
N SER A 71 -24.46 -14.71 -19.19
CA SER A 71 -24.71 -15.47 -20.42
C SER A 71 -25.10 -14.52 -21.54
N ASN A 72 -24.55 -14.75 -22.73
CA ASN A 72 -24.91 -14.03 -23.97
C ASN A 72 -26.10 -14.68 -24.67
#